data_AF-A0A976M9B1-F1
#
_entry.id   AF-A0A976M9B1-F1
#
_cell.length_a   1.000
_cell.length_b   1.000
_cell.length_c   1.000
_cell.angle_alpha   90.00
_cell.angle_beta   90.00
_cell.angle_gamma   90.00
#
_symmetry.space_group_name_H-M   'P 1'
#
loop_
_entity.id
_entity.type
_entity.pdbx_description
1 polymer ?
#
loop_
_entity_poly.entity_id
_entity_poly.type
_entity_poly.pdbx_seq_one_letter_code
_entity_poly.pdbx_strand_id
1 'polypeptide(L)'
;MDFNILNKTAEPGPPMVDNFTLLYYDPEDKIMDYEDKKTGELTEEEAYRKDLKRRLDDVAKLRDEIINKNQARYSTEQKLKIQLNDSRNQTKHFGVLSTNQSALMQAIDSNYKRLKLLYEKIYHLQLELQKRYISLSETLEQRSEELIQMHKNARLASTALYEHKKNK
;
A
#
# COMPACT_ATOMS: atom_id res chain seq x y z
N MET A 1 -1.10 8.58 -59.70
CA MET A 1 -1.70 9.45 -58.68
C MET A 1 -3.14 8.98 -58.55
N ASP A 2 -3.59 8.32 -57.49
CA ASP A 2 -3.17 8.42 -56.09
C ASP A 2 -3.21 7.08 -55.36
N PHE A 3 -2.22 6.90 -54.48
CA PHE A 3 -2.14 5.86 -53.48
C PHE A 3 -3.13 6.17 -52.35
N ASN A 4 -4.11 5.30 -52.11
CA ASN A 4 -4.76 5.19 -50.80
C ASN A 4 -5.34 3.78 -50.63
N ILE A 5 -4.44 2.80 -50.72
CA ILE A 5 -4.66 1.46 -50.18
C ILE A 5 -3.62 1.30 -49.07
N LEU A 6 -4.03 0.72 -47.94
CA LEU A 6 -3.30 0.45 -46.69
C LEU A 6 -3.36 1.54 -45.61
N ASN A 7 -4.37 1.46 -44.74
CA ASN A 7 -4.14 1.48 -43.29
C ASN A 7 -5.35 0.91 -42.52
N LYS A 8 -5.72 -0.33 -42.86
CA LYS A 8 -6.52 -1.22 -42.01
C LYS A 8 -5.73 -2.50 -41.88
N THR A 9 -4.88 -2.61 -40.85
CA THR A 9 -4.25 -3.84 -40.26
C THR A 9 -2.86 -3.55 -39.67
N ALA A 10 -2.71 -2.52 -38.83
CA ALA A 10 -1.58 -2.51 -37.90
C ALA A 10 -2.14 -3.02 -36.57
N GLU A 11 -1.83 -4.27 -36.23
CA GLU A 11 -1.99 -4.72 -34.85
C GLU A 11 -1.25 -3.71 -33.95
N PRO A 12 -1.88 -3.21 -32.87
CA PRO A 12 -1.20 -2.31 -31.97
C PRO A 12 0.02 -3.04 -31.42
N GLY A 13 1.21 -2.59 -31.84
CA GLY A 13 2.46 -3.12 -31.32
C GLY A 13 2.54 -2.93 -29.80
N PRO A 14 3.48 -3.63 -29.14
CA PRO A 14 3.64 -3.53 -27.70
C PRO A 14 3.70 -2.07 -27.24
N PRO A 15 2.95 -1.68 -26.19
CA PRO A 15 2.88 -0.32 -25.71
C PRO A 15 4.28 0.17 -25.36
N MET A 16 4.53 1.42 -25.74
CA MET A 16 5.75 2.13 -25.39
C MET A 16 5.51 3.00 -24.16
N VAL A 17 6.36 2.85 -23.15
CA VAL A 17 6.40 3.72 -21.98
C VAL A 17 7.80 4.34 -21.93
N ASP A 18 7.88 5.66 -21.99
CA ASP A 18 9.15 6.42 -21.95
C ASP A 18 10.23 5.92 -22.94
N ASN A 19 9.86 5.71 -24.21
CA ASN A 19 10.73 5.15 -25.27
C ASN A 19 11.20 3.70 -25.05
N PHE A 20 10.71 3.00 -24.03
CA PHE A 20 10.93 1.57 -23.87
C PHE A 20 9.75 0.80 -24.46
N THR A 21 10.04 -0.11 -25.39
CA THR A 21 9.08 -1.12 -25.83
C THR A 21 8.91 -2.15 -24.72
N LEU A 22 7.67 -2.37 -24.25
CA LEU A 22 7.39 -3.48 -23.34
C LEU A 22 7.53 -4.80 -24.08
N LEU A 23 8.71 -5.43 -23.93
CA LEU A 23 9.06 -6.69 -24.59
C LEU A 23 8.20 -7.89 -24.14
N TYR A 24 7.44 -7.74 -23.06
CA TYR A 24 6.58 -8.79 -22.48
C TYR A 24 5.11 -8.39 -22.44
N TYR A 25 4.69 -7.47 -23.32
CA TYR A 25 3.27 -7.19 -23.49
C TYR A 25 2.65 -8.26 -24.39
N ASP A 26 1.83 -9.11 -23.80
CA ASP A 26 0.92 -9.97 -24.53
C ASP A 26 -0.47 -9.31 -24.54
N PRO A 27 -0.99 -8.88 -25.71
CA PRO A 27 -2.32 -8.28 -25.82
C PRO A 27 -3.45 -9.26 -25.49
N GLU A 28 -3.17 -10.57 -25.48
CA GLU A 28 -4.08 -11.64 -25.07
C GLU A 28 -3.89 -12.04 -23.60
N ASP A 29 -2.97 -11.39 -22.86
CA ASP A 29 -2.77 -11.62 -21.42
C ASP A 29 -4.03 -11.15 -20.68
N LYS A 30 -5.04 -12.02 -20.67
CA LYS A 30 -6.14 -11.95 -19.72
C LYS A 30 -5.47 -11.74 -18.38
N ILE A 31 -5.94 -10.75 -17.61
CA ILE A 31 -5.63 -10.61 -16.19
C ILE A 31 -6.00 -11.96 -15.58
N MET A 32 -5.05 -12.88 -15.51
CA MET A 32 -5.35 -14.24 -15.12
C MET A 32 -5.63 -14.17 -13.62
N ASP A 33 -6.80 -14.66 -13.25
CA ASP A 33 -7.24 -14.61 -11.87
C ASP A 33 -6.54 -15.73 -11.09
N TYR A 34 -5.33 -15.46 -10.62
CA TYR A 34 -4.52 -16.39 -9.83
C TYR A 34 -4.97 -16.43 -8.36
N GLU A 35 -6.02 -15.70 -7.99
CA GLU A 35 -6.50 -15.59 -6.62
C GLU A 35 -7.02 -16.92 -6.07
N ASP A 36 -7.77 -17.67 -6.90
CA ASP A 36 -8.40 -18.92 -6.48
C ASP A 36 -7.49 -20.15 -6.63
N LYS A 37 -6.39 -20.04 -7.37
CA LYS A 37 -5.45 -21.14 -7.58
C LYS A 37 -4.71 -21.53 -6.29
N LYS A 38 -4.57 -22.82 -6.04
CA LYS A 38 -3.78 -23.34 -4.91
C LYS A 38 -2.29 -23.13 -5.15
N THR A 39 -1.51 -22.98 -4.07
CA THR A 39 -0.08 -22.64 -4.12
C THR A 39 0.78 -23.63 -4.93
N GLY A 40 0.35 -24.89 -5.07
CA GLY A 40 1.06 -25.91 -5.85
C GLY A 40 0.83 -25.85 -7.36
N GLU A 41 -0.08 -24.98 -7.84
CA GLU A 41 -0.45 -24.85 -9.26
C GLU A 41 0.05 -23.53 -9.87
N LEU A 42 0.78 -22.73 -9.08
CA LEU A 42 1.29 -21.42 -9.48
C LEU A 42 2.73 -21.56 -9.99
N THR A 43 3.03 -20.89 -11.09
CA THR A 43 4.42 -20.58 -11.48
C THR A 43 5.06 -19.65 -10.45
N GLU A 44 6.39 -19.57 -10.45
CA GLU A 44 7.14 -18.69 -9.53
C GLU A 44 6.69 -17.22 -9.63
N GLU A 45 6.42 -16.74 -10.86
CA GLU A 45 5.96 -15.37 -11.11
C GLU A 45 4.51 -15.17 -10.63
N GLU A 46 3.60 -16.12 -10.87
CA GLU A 46 2.23 -16.04 -10.37
C GLU A 46 2.18 -16.07 -8.83
N ALA A 47 3.01 -16.91 -8.20
CA ALA A 47 3.14 -16.97 -6.74
C ALA A 47 3.68 -15.66 -6.17
N TYR A 48 4.68 -15.06 -6.81
CA TYR A 48 5.22 -13.75 -6.45
C TYR A 48 4.14 -12.65 -6.53
N ARG A 49 3.41 -12.57 -7.66
CA ARG A 49 2.34 -11.57 -7.85
C ARG A 49 1.23 -11.72 -6.81
N LYS A 50 0.85 -12.95 -6.49
CA LYS A 50 -0.14 -13.25 -5.44
C LYS A 50 0.34 -12.81 -4.06
N ASP A 51 1.60 -13.08 -3.71
CA ASP A 51 2.18 -12.62 -2.45
C ASP A 51 2.26 -11.09 -2.38
N LEU A 52 2.71 -10.44 -3.45
CA LEU A 52 2.79 -8.98 -3.55
C LEU A 52 1.41 -8.33 -3.33
N LYS A 53 0.38 -8.83 -4.01
CA LYS A 53 -1.00 -8.35 -3.83
C LYS A 53 -1.45 -8.50 -2.38
N ARG A 54 -1.26 -9.68 -1.78
CA ARG A 54 -1.58 -9.93 -0.36
C ARG A 54 -0.89 -8.92 0.57
N ARG A 55 0.40 -8.64 0.36
CA ARG A 55 1.14 -7.65 1.16
C ARG A 55 0.59 -6.24 1.00
N LEU A 56 0.19 -5.85 -0.22
CA LEU A 56 -0.44 -4.56 -0.50
C LEU A 56 -1.82 -4.44 0.17
N ASP A 57 -2.62 -5.51 0.15
CA ASP A 57 -3.92 -5.55 0.83
C ASP A 57 -3.77 -5.42 2.35
N ASP A 58 -2.77 -6.08 2.94
CA ASP A 58 -2.48 -5.94 4.36
C ASP A 58 -2.05 -4.50 4.72
N VAL A 59 -1.26 -3.86 3.85
CA VAL A 59 -0.89 -2.43 3.99
C VAL A 59 -2.14 -1.55 3.92
N ALA A 60 -3.07 -1.82 2.99
CA ALA A 60 -4.33 -1.09 2.89
C ALA A 60 -5.18 -1.23 4.17
N LYS A 61 -5.34 -2.45 4.67
CA LYS A 61 -6.06 -2.71 5.94
C LYS A 61 -5.45 -1.96 7.13
N LEU A 62 -4.12 -1.94 7.24
CA LEU A 62 -3.44 -1.19 8.30
C LEU A 62 -3.66 0.32 8.17
N ARG A 63 -3.64 0.86 6.95
CA ARG A 63 -3.94 2.28 6.71
C ARG A 63 -5.36 2.61 7.14
N ASP A 64 -6.33 1.77 6.80
CA ASP A 64 -7.72 1.95 7.20
C ASP A 64 -7.88 1.89 8.72
N GLU A 65 -7.17 0.96 9.39
CA GLU A 65 -7.18 0.92 10.85
C GLU A 65 -6.61 2.20 11.47
N ILE A 66 -5.50 2.72 10.95
CA ILE A 66 -4.90 3.99 11.40
C ILE A 66 -5.89 5.15 11.21
N ILE A 67 -6.60 5.21 10.08
CA ILE A 67 -7.62 6.22 9.81
C ILE A 67 -8.74 6.12 10.85
N ASN A 68 -9.26 4.91 11.09
CA ASN A 68 -10.31 4.64 12.06
C ASN A 68 -9.89 5.04 13.50
N LYS A 69 -8.66 4.71 13.92
CA LYS A 69 -8.15 5.14 15.23
C LYS A 69 -7.99 6.67 15.31
N ASN A 70 -7.55 7.32 14.23
CA ASN A 70 -7.42 8.78 14.18
C ASN A 70 -8.78 9.49 14.28
N GLN A 71 -9.82 8.96 13.64
CA GLN A 71 -11.18 9.47 13.79
C GLN A 71 -11.67 9.31 15.24
N ALA A 72 -11.43 8.15 15.86
CA ALA A 72 -11.77 7.92 17.27
C ALA A 72 -10.99 8.85 18.22
N ARG A 73 -9.71 9.11 17.94
CA ARG A 73 -8.86 10.07 18.66
C ARG A 73 -9.46 11.47 18.60
N TYR A 74 -9.76 11.95 17.39
CA TYR A 74 -10.35 13.27 17.20
C TYR A 74 -11.69 13.42 17.93
N SER A 75 -12.58 12.43 17.79
CA SER A 75 -13.87 12.43 18.51
C SER A 75 -13.70 12.48 20.04
N THR A 76 -12.73 11.72 20.58
CA THR A 76 -12.44 11.71 22.02
C THR A 76 -11.85 13.05 22.48
N GLU A 77 -10.96 13.65 21.69
CA GLU A 77 -10.39 14.97 21.98
C GLU A 77 -11.47 16.07 22.01
N GLN A 78 -12.41 16.04 21.06
CA GLN A 78 -13.55 16.97 21.05
C GLN A 78 -14.44 16.80 22.28
N LYS A 79 -14.76 15.56 22.67
CA LYS A 79 -15.50 15.28 23.91
C LYS A 79 -14.78 15.84 25.14
N LEU A 80 -13.46 15.64 25.22
CA LEU A 80 -12.65 16.14 26.33
C LEU A 80 -12.68 17.67 26.39
N LYS A 81 -12.56 18.36 25.24
CA LYS A 81 -12.65 19.83 25.15
C LYS A 81 -13.98 20.36 25.68
N ILE A 82 -15.09 19.72 25.29
CA ILE A 82 -16.44 20.08 25.79
C ILE A 82 -16.49 19.89 27.30
N GLN A 83 -16.10 18.72 27.81
CA GLN A 83 -16.14 18.41 29.24
C GLN A 83 -15.27 19.34 30.09
N LEU A 84 -14.09 19.73 29.59
CA LEU A 84 -13.21 20.69 30.27
C LEU A 84 -13.83 22.09 30.31
N ASN A 85 -14.48 22.51 29.22
CA ASN A 85 -15.19 23.78 29.18
C ASN A 85 -16.38 23.78 30.15
N ASP A 86 -17.15 22.70 30.18
CA ASP A 86 -18.26 22.52 31.12
C ASP A 86 -17.76 22.54 32.56
N SER A 87 -16.64 21.88 32.86
CA SER A 87 -16.01 21.89 34.19
C SER A 87 -15.60 23.30 34.60
N ARG A 88 -15.05 24.09 33.66
CA ARG A 88 -14.67 25.49 33.90
C ARG A 88 -15.91 26.35 34.18
N ASN A 89 -16.97 26.19 33.40
CA ASN A 89 -18.22 26.91 33.59
C ASN A 89 -18.90 26.55 34.91
N GLN A 90 -18.91 25.26 35.28
CA GLN A 90 -19.45 24.80 36.56
C GLN A 90 -18.68 25.41 37.74
N THR A 91 -17.36 25.39 37.69
CA THR A 91 -16.50 25.97 38.73
C THR A 91 -16.72 27.49 38.86
N LYS A 92 -16.89 28.20 37.73
CA LYS A 92 -17.11 29.65 37.69
C LYS A 92 -18.48 30.07 38.24
N HIS A 93 -19.53 29.29 37.98
CA HIS A 93 -20.92 29.69 38.26
C HIS A 93 -21.54 29.05 39.50
N PHE A 94 -21.08 27.87 39.92
CA PHE A 94 -21.76 27.08 40.97
C PHE A 94 -20.89 26.74 42.18
N GLY A 95 -19.58 27.04 42.15
CA GLY A 95 -18.65 26.64 43.22
C GLY A 95 -18.39 25.11 43.29
N VAL A 96 -17.48 24.69 44.17
CA VAL A 96 -16.86 23.33 44.20
C VAL A 96 -17.79 22.20 44.72
N LEU A 97 -19.04 22.48 45.04
CA LEU A 97 -19.88 21.59 45.87
C LEU A 97 -21.09 21.03 45.13
N SER A 98 -20.86 20.20 44.10
CA SER A 98 -21.93 19.33 43.57
C SER A 98 -21.42 17.94 43.17
N THR A 99 -22.23 16.92 43.41
CA THR A 99 -22.01 15.53 42.99
C THR A 99 -21.80 15.39 41.47
N ASN A 100 -22.40 16.29 40.69
CA ASN A 100 -22.22 16.38 39.24
C ASN A 100 -20.77 16.69 38.82
N GLN A 101 -20.03 17.45 39.64
CA GLN A 101 -18.63 17.77 39.37
C GLN A 101 -17.73 16.53 39.53
N SER A 102 -18.06 15.62 40.45
CA SER A 102 -17.34 14.36 40.63
C SER A 102 -17.51 13.42 39.43
N ALA A 103 -18.75 13.26 38.94
CA ALA A 103 -19.04 12.45 37.76
C ALA A 103 -18.38 13.03 36.48
N LEU A 104 -18.41 14.35 36.31
CA LEU A 104 -17.72 15.02 35.22
C LEU A 104 -16.21 14.81 35.26
N MET A 105 -15.59 14.92 36.45
CA MET A 105 -14.15 14.70 36.61
C MET A 105 -13.75 13.25 36.29
N GLN A 106 -14.55 12.26 36.70
CA GLN A 106 -14.32 10.85 36.33
C GLN A 106 -14.43 10.64 34.81
N ALA A 107 -15.40 11.30 34.15
CA ALA A 107 -15.54 11.22 32.71
C ALA A 107 -14.35 11.86 31.97
N ILE A 108 -13.83 12.98 32.47
CA ILE A 108 -12.62 13.63 31.96
C ILE A 108 -11.41 12.70 32.09
N ASP A 109 -11.18 12.12 33.27
CA ASP A 109 -10.07 11.18 33.51
C ASP A 109 -10.16 9.95 32.59
N SER A 110 -11.36 9.37 32.45
CA SER A 110 -11.60 8.24 31.55
C SER A 110 -11.30 8.58 30.09
N ASN A 111 -11.81 9.72 29.60
CA ASN A 111 -11.55 10.16 28.23
C ASN A 111 -10.07 10.53 28.00
N TYR A 112 -9.39 11.09 28.99
CA TYR A 112 -7.95 11.37 28.92
C TYR A 112 -7.13 10.07 28.81
N LYS A 113 -7.41 9.08 29.66
CA LYS A 113 -6.78 7.74 29.58
C LYS A 113 -7.04 7.08 28.23
N ARG A 114 -8.28 7.14 27.75
CA ARG A 114 -8.65 6.62 26.42
C ARG A 114 -7.89 7.34 25.30
N LEU A 115 -7.77 8.65 25.38
CA LEU A 115 -7.05 9.45 24.38
C LEU A 115 -5.57 9.07 24.34
N LYS A 116 -4.93 8.92 25.52
CA LYS A 116 -3.54 8.44 25.63
C LYS A 116 -3.36 7.08 24.97
N LEU A 117 -4.23 6.11 25.27
CA LEU A 117 -4.20 4.78 24.66
C LEU A 117 -4.39 4.81 23.14
N LEU A 118 -5.21 5.73 22.62
CA LEU A 118 -5.39 5.90 21.18
C LEU A 118 -4.10 6.42 20.52
N TYR A 119 -3.40 7.37 21.13
CA TYR A 119 -2.10 7.84 20.63
C TYR A 119 -1.07 6.71 20.58
N GLU A 120 -0.94 5.94 21.66
CA GLU A 120 -0.01 4.80 21.73
C GLU A 120 -0.33 3.76 20.63
N LYS A 121 -1.61 3.41 20.46
CA LYS A 121 -2.05 2.47 19.41
C LYS A 121 -1.76 2.98 18.00
N ILE A 122 -2.06 4.26 17.71
CA ILE A 122 -1.77 4.87 16.41
C ILE A 122 -0.28 4.82 16.12
N TYR A 123 0.56 5.15 17.11
CA TYR A 123 2.01 5.11 16.97
C TYR A 123 2.51 3.70 16.65
N HIS A 124 2.03 2.68 17.37
CA HIS A 124 2.40 1.28 17.09
C HIS A 124 1.98 0.83 15.68
N LEU A 125 0.77 1.16 15.25
CA LEU A 125 0.29 0.85 13.90
C LEU A 125 1.12 1.56 12.82
N GLN A 126 1.52 2.81 13.05
CA GLN A 126 2.40 3.56 12.14
C GLN A 126 3.78 2.92 12.02
N LEU A 127 4.37 2.46 13.13
CA LEU A 127 5.63 1.72 13.09
C LEU A 127 5.50 0.40 12.34
N GLU A 128 4.39 -0.33 12.53
CA GLU A 128 4.14 -1.56 11.78
C GLU A 128 4.01 -1.29 10.28
N LEU A 129 3.28 -0.24 9.90
CA LEU A 129 3.14 0.19 8.51
C LEU A 129 4.51 0.53 7.89
N GLN A 130 5.35 1.27 8.61
CA GLN A 130 6.71 1.59 8.16
C GLN A 130 7.56 0.33 7.95
N LYS A 131 7.52 -0.63 8.87
CA LYS A 131 8.24 -1.91 8.73
C LYS A 131 7.80 -2.68 7.48
N ARG A 132 6.49 -2.71 7.20
CA ARG A 132 5.95 -3.37 6.00
C ARG A 132 6.40 -2.66 4.72
N TYR A 133 6.46 -1.33 4.70
CA TYR A 133 7.00 -0.59 3.56
C TYR A 133 8.49 -0.87 3.32
N ILE A 134 9.30 -0.92 4.39
CA ILE A 134 10.73 -1.26 4.27
C ILE A 134 10.89 -2.65 3.65
N SER A 135 10.20 -3.66 4.20
CA SER A 135 10.26 -5.03 3.67
C SER A 135 9.78 -5.13 2.22
N LEU A 136 8.77 -4.34 1.84
CA LEU A 136 8.30 -4.29 0.46
C LEU A 136 9.35 -3.65 -0.47
N SER A 137 10.00 -2.58 -0.04
CA SER A 137 11.10 -1.93 -0.79
C SER A 137 12.25 -2.89 -1.03
N GLU A 138 12.70 -3.59 0.02
CA GLU A 138 13.78 -4.59 -0.08
C GLU A 138 13.44 -5.71 -1.07
N THR A 139 12.18 -6.18 -1.05
CA THR A 139 11.71 -7.22 -1.98
C THR A 139 11.69 -6.72 -3.43
N LEU A 140 11.30 -5.45 -3.65
CA LEU A 140 11.29 -4.85 -4.99
C LEU A 140 12.70 -4.57 -5.51
N GLU A 141 13.60 -4.12 -4.64
CA GLU A 141 15.01 -3.90 -4.96
C GLU A 141 15.67 -5.21 -5.42
N GLN A 142 15.52 -6.30 -4.66
CA GLN A 142 16.02 -7.63 -5.05
C GLN A 142 15.49 -8.07 -6.42
N ARG A 143 14.18 -7.90 -6.64
CA ARG A 143 13.57 -8.28 -7.94
C ARG A 143 14.10 -7.43 -9.09
N SER A 144 14.37 -6.14 -8.85
CA SER A 144 14.96 -5.27 -9.85
C SER A 144 16.39 -5.68 -10.22
N GLU A 145 17.19 -6.10 -9.24
CA GLU A 145 18.55 -6.60 -9.46
C GLU A 145 18.55 -7.91 -10.26
N GLU A 146 17.63 -8.84 -9.93
CA GLU A 146 17.43 -10.08 -10.67
C GLU A 146 17.08 -9.81 -12.14
N LEU A 147 16.15 -8.89 -12.41
CA LEU A 147 15.76 -8.52 -13.78
C LEU A 147 16.94 -7.92 -14.57
N ILE A 148 17.72 -7.05 -13.94
CA ILE A 148 18.95 -6.49 -14.54
C ILE A 148 19.92 -7.63 -14.90
N GLN A 149 20.10 -8.61 -14.02
CA GLN A 149 21.00 -9.73 -14.26
C GLN A 149 20.50 -10.64 -15.38
N MET A 150 19.20 -10.94 -15.41
CA MET A 150 18.58 -11.70 -16.52
C MET A 150 18.79 -10.98 -17.86
N HIS A 151 18.60 -9.66 -17.90
CA HIS A 151 18.81 -8.87 -19.11
C HIS A 151 20.28 -8.87 -19.56
N LYS A 152 21.23 -8.77 -18.63
CA LYS A 152 22.67 -8.92 -18.94
C LYS A 152 22.96 -10.29 -19.55
N ASN A 153 22.45 -11.36 -18.94
CA ASN A 153 22.65 -12.73 -19.42
C ASN A 153 22.01 -12.94 -20.80
N ALA A 154 20.80 -12.43 -21.03
CA ALA A 154 20.12 -12.50 -22.32
C ALA A 154 20.92 -11.80 -23.43
N ARG A 155 21.50 -10.62 -23.15
CA ARG A 155 22.39 -9.93 -24.11
C ARG A 155 23.62 -10.76 -24.44
N LEU A 156 24.29 -11.34 -23.43
CA LEU A 156 25.46 -12.20 -23.65
C LEU A 156 25.11 -13.42 -24.52
N ALA A 157 23.98 -14.08 -24.24
CA ALA A 157 23.50 -15.21 -25.03
C ALA A 157 23.19 -14.80 -26.48
N SER A 158 22.53 -13.65 -26.68
CA SER A 158 22.25 -13.12 -28.02
C SER A 158 23.53 -12.82 -28.80
N THR A 159 24.54 -12.23 -28.16
CA THR A 159 25.84 -11.96 -28.80
C THR A 159 26.53 -13.27 -29.20
N ALA A 160 26.57 -14.26 -28.30
CA ALA A 160 27.15 -15.57 -28.59
C ALA A 160 26.45 -16.29 -29.76
N LEU A 161 25.11 -16.21 -29.82
CA LEU A 161 24.33 -16.74 -30.94
C LEU A 161 24.66 -16.04 -32.26
N TYR A 162 24.84 -14.72 -32.24
CA TYR A 162 25.21 -13.95 -33.43
C TYR A 162 26.60 -14.30 -33.93
N GLU A 163 27.59 -14.42 -33.04
CA GLU A 163 28.96 -14.84 -33.37
C GLU A 163 28.99 -16.26 -33.95
N HIS A 164 28.26 -17.20 -33.34
CA HIS A 164 28.15 -18.56 -33.87
C HIS A 164 27.50 -18.60 -35.26
N LYS A 165 26.49 -17.77 -35.52
CA LYS A 165 25.88 -17.64 -36.85
C LYS A 165 26.83 -17.03 -37.89
N LYS A 166 27.69 -16.09 -37.50
CA LYS A 166 28.68 -15.45 -38.38
C LYS A 166 29.83 -16.39 -38.75
N ASN A 167 30.16 -17.34 -37.87
CA ASN A 167 31.26 -18.30 -38.06
C ASN A 167 30.83 -19.61 -38.77
N LYS A 168 29.57 -19.71 -39.20
CA LYS A 168 29.04 -20.77 -40.07
C LYS A 168 28.78 -20.22 -41.47
#